data_AF-A0A7W5MWZ8-F1
#
_entry.id   AF-A0A7W5MWZ8-F1
#
_cell.length_a   1.000
_cell.length_b   1.000
_cell.length_c   1.000
_cell.angle_alpha   90.00
_cell.angle_beta   90.00
_cell.angle_gamma   90.00
#
_symmetry.space_group_name_H-M   'P 1'
#
loop_
_entity.id
_entity.type
_entity.pdbx_description
1 polymer ?
#
loop_
_entity_poly.entity_id
_entity_poly.type
_entity_poly.pdbx_seq_one_letter_code
_entity_poly.pdbx_strand_id
1 'polypeptide(L)'
;MTSASTSTGAVSGAAAAATSPASGPDRAALRKAAQGFEAMFLRQMLSTARSTDLGGDDLFGKKQDDTFTQMRDERFAEIAAKAGTLGLATRLESQLASAAAQATGAKPKTGGGA
;
A
#
# COMPACT_ATOMS: atom_id res chain seq x y z
N MET A 1 1.83 45.48 -12.17
CA MET A 1 0.96 44.28 -12.21
C MET A 1 1.17 43.58 -13.55
N THR A 2 1.93 42.48 -13.57
CA THR A 2 1.83 41.50 -14.67
C THR A 2 2.21 40.13 -14.10
N SER A 3 1.22 39.24 -14.05
CA SER A 3 1.37 37.88 -13.56
C SER A 3 1.57 36.98 -14.77
N ALA A 4 2.69 36.27 -14.84
CA ALA A 4 2.87 35.15 -15.76
C ALA A 4 2.57 33.87 -14.99
N SER A 5 1.41 33.27 -15.29
CA SER A 5 1.02 31.94 -14.82
C SER A 5 1.50 30.92 -15.85
N THR A 6 2.47 30.08 -15.50
CA THR A 6 2.93 28.99 -16.37
C THR A 6 2.31 27.67 -15.94
N SER A 7 1.49 27.17 -16.87
CA SER A 7 0.90 25.85 -17.03
C SER A 7 1.69 24.70 -16.39
N THR A 8 1.10 24.05 -15.39
CA THR A 8 1.52 22.72 -14.92
C THR A 8 1.01 21.68 -15.91
N GLY A 9 1.94 21.03 -16.62
CA GLY A 9 1.64 19.94 -17.54
C GLY A 9 1.06 18.73 -16.80
N ALA A 10 -0.12 18.28 -17.23
CA ALA A 10 -0.73 17.05 -16.75
C ALA A 10 0.02 15.84 -17.33
N VAL A 11 0.57 15.00 -16.47
CA VAL A 11 1.02 13.66 -16.84
C VAL A 11 -0.22 12.76 -17.00
N SER A 12 -0.65 12.58 -18.26
CA SER A 12 -1.62 11.54 -18.61
C SER A 12 -0.97 10.17 -18.45
N GLY A 13 -1.15 9.57 -17.27
CA GLY A 13 -0.87 8.17 -17.04
C GLY A 13 -1.90 7.30 -17.76
N ALA A 14 -1.42 6.45 -18.66
CA ALA A 14 -2.20 5.44 -19.35
C ALA A 14 -2.77 4.42 -18.35
N ALA A 15 -3.97 4.70 -17.84
CA ALA A 15 -4.81 3.76 -17.12
C ALA A 15 -6.02 3.39 -18.00
N ALA A 16 -5.74 2.72 -19.11
CA ALA A 16 -6.77 2.21 -20.02
C ALA A 16 -6.60 0.71 -20.21
N ALA A 17 -6.82 -0.07 -19.13
CA ALA A 17 -7.14 -1.50 -19.18
C ALA A 17 -7.50 -2.02 -17.78
N ALA A 18 -8.70 -1.67 -17.27
CA ALA A 18 -9.27 -2.35 -16.11
C ALA A 18 -10.79 -2.19 -16.09
N THR A 19 -11.47 -2.65 -17.15
CA THR A 19 -12.94 -2.59 -17.26
C THR A 19 -13.57 -3.95 -16.90
N SER A 20 -13.20 -4.52 -15.76
CA SER A 20 -13.90 -5.68 -15.21
C SER A 20 -13.91 -5.59 -13.69
N PRO A 21 -15.03 -5.91 -13.01
CA PRO A 21 -14.98 -6.15 -11.58
C PRO A 21 -13.88 -7.19 -11.35
N ALA A 22 -12.90 -6.85 -10.51
CA ALA A 22 -11.70 -7.67 -10.30
C ALA A 22 -12.09 -9.14 -10.24
N SER A 23 -11.75 -9.89 -11.29
CA SER A 23 -12.12 -11.31 -11.40
C SER A 23 -11.38 -12.07 -10.29
N GLY A 24 -11.76 -13.31 -9.99
CA GLY A 24 -11.05 -14.17 -9.02
C GLY A 24 -9.51 -14.04 -9.04
N PRO A 25 -8.84 -14.07 -10.20
CA PRO A 25 -7.39 -13.84 -10.28
C PRO A 25 -6.94 -12.41 -9.92
N ASP A 26 -7.68 -11.37 -10.28
CA ASP A 26 -7.35 -9.98 -9.92
C ASP A 26 -7.48 -9.77 -8.41
N ARG A 27 -8.55 -10.28 -7.80
CA ARG A 27 -8.73 -10.16 -6.34
C ARG A 27 -7.57 -10.84 -5.59
N ALA A 28 -7.12 -12.00 -6.05
CA ALA A 28 -5.96 -12.69 -5.45
C ALA A 28 -4.67 -11.87 -5.58
N ALA A 29 -4.46 -11.20 -6.72
CA ALA A 29 -3.32 -10.30 -6.92
C ALA A 29 -3.41 -9.07 -6.01
N LEU A 30 -4.59 -8.45 -5.89
CA LEU A 30 -4.86 -7.32 -5.00
C LEU A 30 -4.60 -7.69 -3.53
N ARG A 31 -5.06 -8.88 -3.10
CA ARG A 31 -4.80 -9.39 -1.75
C ARG A 31 -3.32 -9.59 -1.49
N LYS A 32 -2.58 -10.18 -2.44
CA LYS A 32 -1.12 -10.37 -2.33
C LYS A 32 -0.37 -9.04 -2.23
N ALA A 33 -0.76 -8.05 -3.03
CA ALA A 33 -0.20 -6.71 -2.97
C ALA A 33 -0.49 -6.04 -1.62
N ALA A 34 -1.73 -6.16 -1.13
CA ALA A 34 -2.14 -5.60 0.16
C ALA A 34 -1.42 -6.24 1.35
N GLN A 35 -1.19 -7.57 1.31
CA GLN A 35 -0.36 -8.27 2.30
C GLN A 35 1.10 -7.78 2.27
N GLY A 36 1.66 -7.52 1.07
CA GLY A 36 2.99 -6.94 0.94
C GLY A 36 3.10 -5.55 1.58
N PHE A 37 2.07 -4.72 1.44
CA PHE A 37 2.00 -3.41 2.09
C PHE A 37 1.93 -3.53 3.62
N GLU A 38 1.08 -4.43 4.14
CA GLU A 38 0.99 -4.69 5.57
C GLU A 38 2.34 -5.19 6.13
N ALA A 39 3.04 -6.08 5.42
CA ALA A 39 4.37 -6.53 5.82
C ALA A 39 5.39 -5.37 5.88
N MET A 40 5.41 -4.46 4.90
CA MET A 40 6.28 -3.29 4.95
C MET A 40 5.96 -2.37 6.13
N PHE A 41 4.68 -2.15 6.41
CA PHE A 41 4.25 -1.37 7.56
C PHE A 41 4.68 -2.00 8.88
N LEU A 42 4.50 -3.32 9.05
CA LEU A 42 4.98 -4.05 10.23
C LEU A 42 6.49 -3.94 10.41
N ARG A 43 7.27 -4.07 9.33
CA ARG A 43 8.73 -3.89 9.38
C ARG A 43 9.09 -2.50 9.88
N GLN A 44 8.41 -1.47 9.37
CA GLN A 44 8.65 -0.09 9.80
C GLN A 44 8.25 0.12 11.27
N MET A 45 7.11 -0.44 11.70
CA MET A 45 6.67 -0.39 13.09
C MET A 45 7.67 -1.05 14.03
N LEU A 46 8.15 -2.26 13.69
CA LEU A 46 9.15 -3.00 14.47
C LEU A 46 10.50 -2.28 14.52
N SER A 47 10.90 -1.68 13.40
CA SER A 47 12.11 -0.85 13.32
C SER A 47 12.01 0.34 14.27
N THR A 48 10.92 1.13 14.17
CA THR A 48 10.70 2.30 15.03
C THR A 48 10.57 1.94 16.50
N ALA A 49 9.90 0.81 16.83
CA ALA A 49 9.77 0.35 18.21
C ALA A 49 11.13 0.06 18.86
N ARG A 50 12.11 -0.44 18.11
CA ARG A 50 13.48 -0.64 18.61
C ARG A 50 14.34 0.61 18.56
N SER A 51 14.14 1.48 17.58
CA SER A 51 14.80 2.79 17.56
C SER A 51 14.33 3.70 18.69
N THR A 52 13.20 3.39 19.31
CA THR A 52 12.73 4.07 20.52
C THR A 52 13.57 3.58 21.69
N ASP A 53 14.55 4.40 22.07
CA ASP A 53 15.41 4.17 23.23
C ASP A 53 14.58 4.18 24.52
N LEU A 54 14.48 3.04 25.18
CA LEU A 54 13.87 2.89 26.51
C LEU A 54 14.93 2.98 27.62
N GLY A 55 16.05 3.67 27.38
CA GLY A 55 17.01 4.09 28.40
C GLY A 55 18.07 3.04 28.76
N GLY A 56 18.70 2.41 27.77
CA GLY A 56 19.73 1.39 28.06
C GLY A 56 20.72 1.05 26.94
N ASP A 57 20.63 1.72 25.79
CA ASP A 57 21.27 1.25 24.55
C ASP A 57 22.75 1.61 24.38
N ASP A 58 23.30 2.49 25.23
CA ASP A 58 24.69 2.93 25.14
C ASP A 58 25.69 1.88 25.69
N LEU A 59 25.22 0.81 26.33
CA LEU A 59 26.07 -0.19 27.01
C LEU A 59 26.30 -1.50 26.23
N PHE A 60 25.52 -1.78 25.19
CA PHE A 60 25.61 -3.03 24.42
C PHE A 60 25.80 -2.71 22.94
N GLY A 61 27.05 -2.58 22.48
CA GLY A 61 27.41 -2.12 21.13
C GLY A 61 26.59 -2.74 19.98
N LYS A 62 25.80 -1.91 19.28
CA LYS A 62 24.76 -2.34 18.33
C LYS A 62 25.12 -2.11 16.87
N LYS A 63 25.86 -3.04 16.25
CA LYS A 63 25.95 -3.11 14.77
C LYS A 63 25.97 -4.53 14.20
N GLN A 64 26.47 -5.53 14.94
CA GLN A 64 26.52 -6.90 14.43
C GLN A 64 25.18 -7.65 14.54
N ASP A 65 24.36 -7.35 15.55
CA ASP A 65 23.07 -8.02 15.76
C ASP A 65 21.94 -7.44 14.90
N ASP A 66 22.17 -6.28 14.26
CA ASP A 66 21.15 -5.56 13.50
C ASP A 66 20.71 -6.31 12.25
N THR A 67 21.66 -6.91 11.50
CA THR A 67 21.35 -7.66 10.28
C THR A 67 20.50 -8.89 10.57
N PHE A 68 20.84 -9.65 11.61
CA PHE A 68 20.07 -10.84 12.00
C PHE A 68 18.68 -10.47 12.53
N THR A 69 18.62 -9.40 13.31
CA THR A 69 17.36 -8.85 13.80
C THR A 69 16.48 -8.40 12.64
N GLN A 70 17.03 -7.67 11.67
CA GLN A 70 16.32 -7.23 10.49
C GLN A 70 15.76 -8.41 9.69
N MET A 71 16.56 -9.45 9.44
CA MET A 71 16.08 -10.67 8.75
C MET A 71 14.96 -11.36 9.52
N ARG A 72 15.05 -11.40 10.85
CA ARG A 72 14.00 -11.95 11.71
C ARG A 72 12.70 -11.16 11.57
N ASP A 73 12.78 -9.83 11.61
CA ASP A 73 11.58 -8.99 11.53
C ASP A 73 10.96 -8.99 10.15
N GLU A 74 11.77 -9.06 9.09
CA GLU A 74 11.32 -9.31 7.73
C GLU A 74 10.48 -10.57 7.67
N ARG A 75 11.01 -11.67 8.21
CA ARG A 75 10.29 -12.94 8.15
C ARG A 75 9.04 -12.94 9.02
N PHE A 76 9.10 -12.34 10.19
CA PHE A 76 7.96 -12.18 11.08
C PHE A 76 6.85 -11.35 10.44
N ALA A 77 7.19 -10.19 9.87
CA ALA A 77 6.23 -9.30 9.22
C ALA A 77 5.52 -9.97 8.05
N GLU A 78 6.23 -10.75 7.23
CA GLU A 78 5.62 -11.54 6.15
C GLU A 78 4.62 -12.57 6.66
N ILE A 79 4.94 -13.28 7.74
CA ILE A 79 4.07 -14.30 8.32
C ILE A 79 2.83 -13.64 8.93
N ALA A 80 3.02 -12.56 9.69
CA ALA A 80 1.95 -11.80 10.32
C ALA A 80 0.99 -11.18 9.29
N ALA A 81 1.52 -10.60 8.20
CA ALA A 81 0.71 -10.07 7.11
C ALA A 81 -0.08 -11.15 6.36
N LYS A 82 0.52 -12.34 6.15
CA LYS A 82 -0.21 -13.49 5.57
C LYS A 82 -1.32 -14.00 6.48
N ALA A 83 -1.08 -14.03 7.78
CA ALA A 83 -2.07 -14.37 8.79
C ALA A 83 -3.16 -13.30 8.92
N GLY A 84 -2.89 -12.06 8.50
CA GLY A 84 -3.82 -10.93 8.55
C GLY A 84 -4.00 -10.37 9.95
N THR A 85 -2.95 -10.40 10.78
CA THR A 85 -3.02 -10.09 12.23
C THR A 85 -3.48 -8.66 12.53
N LEU A 86 -3.19 -7.68 11.66
CA LEU A 86 -3.64 -6.29 11.84
C LEU A 86 -4.89 -5.96 11.01
N GLY A 87 -5.22 -6.78 10.00
CA GLY A 87 -6.38 -6.59 9.13
C GLY A 87 -6.25 -5.40 8.15
N LEU A 88 -5.09 -4.75 8.06
CA LEU A 88 -4.87 -3.60 7.19
C LEU A 88 -4.91 -4.02 5.72
N ALA A 89 -4.33 -5.19 5.41
CA ALA A 89 -4.36 -5.75 4.06
C ALA A 89 -5.79 -5.95 3.54
N THR A 90 -6.70 -6.42 4.40
CA THR A 90 -8.10 -6.65 4.01
C THR A 90 -8.83 -5.34 3.73
N ARG A 91 -8.58 -4.30 4.53
CA ARG A 91 -9.14 -2.96 4.29
C ARG A 91 -8.62 -2.38 2.98
N LEU A 92 -7.32 -2.50 2.74
CA LEU A 92 -6.70 -1.99 1.52
C LEU A 92 -7.19 -2.73 0.27
N GLU A 93 -7.34 -4.06 0.33
CA GLU A 93 -7.97 -4.86 -0.72
C GLU A 93 -9.39 -4.35 -1.03
N SER A 94 -10.21 -4.11 0.00
CA SER A 94 -11.59 -3.64 -0.18
C SER A 94 -11.66 -2.25 -0.81
N GLN A 95 -10.78 -1.32 -0.39
CA GLN A 95 -10.72 0.03 -0.95
C GLN A 95 -10.27 0.00 -2.40
N LEU A 96 -9.26 -0.80 -2.73
CA LEU A 96 -8.73 -0.90 -4.08
C LEU A 96 -9.72 -1.57 -5.03
N ALA A 97 -10.40 -2.62 -4.58
CA ALA A 97 -11.50 -3.24 -5.33
C ALA A 97 -12.66 -2.25 -5.56
N SER A 98 -13.02 -1.46 -4.54
CA SER A 98 -14.05 -0.43 -4.65
C SER A 98 -13.64 0.71 -5.59
N ALA A 99 -12.38 1.15 -5.54
CA ALA A 99 -11.85 2.18 -6.43
C ALA A 99 -11.82 1.72 -7.89
N ALA A 100 -11.41 0.47 -8.14
CA ALA A 100 -11.46 -0.15 -9.46
C ALA A 100 -12.90 -0.22 -9.99
N ALA A 101 -13.87 -0.60 -9.16
CA ALA A 101 -15.28 -0.59 -9.54
C ALA A 101 -15.80 0.83 -9.86
N GLN A 102 -15.46 1.83 -9.04
CA GLN A 102 -15.88 3.22 -9.25
C GLN A 102 -15.26 3.87 -10.49
N ALA A 103 -14.01 3.54 -10.83
CA ALA A 103 -13.36 4.00 -12.05
C ALA A 103 -14.07 3.51 -13.34
N THR A 104 -14.79 2.39 -13.27
CA THR A 104 -15.57 1.85 -14.39
C THR A 104 -17.00 2.37 -14.49
N GLY A 105 -17.48 3.13 -13.49
CA GLY A 105 -18.87 3.61 -13.38
C GLY A 105 -19.17 5.00 -13.96
N ALA A 106 -18.18 5.72 -14.49
CA ALA A 106 -18.39 7.09 -14.99
C ALA A 106 -18.61 7.15 -16.51
N LYS A 107 -19.83 6.80 -16.97
CA LYS A 107 -20.39 7.34 -18.21
C LYS A 107 -21.92 7.35 -18.21
N PRO A 108 -22.59 8.51 -18.00
CA PRO A 108 -23.94 8.68 -18.47
C PRO A 108 -23.88 8.86 -20.00
N LYS A 109 -24.23 7.81 -20.75
CA LYS A 109 -24.95 7.97 -22.03
C LYS A 109 -26.43 7.92 -21.66
N THR A 110 -27.32 8.78 -22.14
CA THR A 110 -27.38 9.39 -23.47
C THR A 110 -28.42 10.49 -23.43
N GLY A 111 -28.18 11.62 -24.12
CA GLY A 111 -29.28 12.43 -24.63
C GLY A 111 -30.00 11.71 -25.77
N GLY A 112 -31.28 12.03 -25.95
CA GLY A 112 -32.02 11.90 -27.21
C GLY A 112 -33.30 11.06 -27.13
N GLY A 113 -34.46 11.73 -27.15
CA GLY A 113 -35.74 11.09 -27.50
C GLY A 113 -37.02 11.81 -27.08
N ALA A 114 -37.29 13.01 -27.63
CA ALA A 114 -38.58 13.54 -28.10
C ALA A 114 -38.51 15.07 -28.24
#